data_AF-A0A1I7D6E3-F1
#
_entry.id   AF-A0A1I7D6E3-F1
#
_cell.length_a   1.000
_cell.length_b   1.000
_cell.length_c   1.000
_cell.angle_alpha   90.00
_cell.angle_beta   90.00
_cell.angle_gamma   90.00
#
_symmetry.space_group_name_H-M   'P 1'
#
loop_
_entity.id
_entity.type
_entity.pdbx_description
1 polymer ?
#
loop_
_entity_poly.entity_id
_entity_poly.type
_entity_poly.pdbx_seq_one_letter_code
_entity_poly.pdbx_strand_id
1 'polypeptide(L)'
;MAHPIPDCSVEGCRFREVPRQGVCVEHGGVKEEPPRYGPAPLDHMRLCGARRRDGGLCRQPPIRGAATCRLHGGSAPQVRRRAAERVVEARAVALARQYGVPRDVSPIQALTEELARTQGHVDWLAAQLDHRNDPQWLGVYQAERAHLAKLAQAMAPLMEKAEQQRAVLSERIIDQLELALTGILGELGHDPSSDAVRAVVARHLRTVLDPTATLPDPRGGEPVPLDGEVHDDQRRPEPVAF
;
A
#
# COMPACT_ATOMS: atom_id res chain seq x y z
N MET A 1 -3.52 26.70 -32.47
CA MET A 1 -2.83 26.97 -33.75
C MET A 1 -1.52 27.66 -33.43
N ALA A 2 -0.37 27.11 -33.84
CA ALA A 2 0.93 27.71 -33.56
C ALA A 2 1.24 28.78 -34.62
N HIS A 3 1.48 30.02 -34.20
CA HIS A 3 1.93 31.07 -35.12
C HIS A 3 3.39 30.82 -35.53
N PRO A 4 3.73 30.91 -36.83
CA PRO A 4 5.10 30.72 -37.28
C PRO A 4 6.00 31.81 -36.69
N ILE A 5 7.17 31.40 -36.18
CA ILE A 5 8.18 32.33 -35.65
C ILE A 5 8.82 33.07 -36.84
N PRO A 6 8.80 34.41 -36.86
CA PRO A 6 9.35 35.17 -37.97
C PRO A 6 10.89 35.12 -38.03
N ASP A 7 11.44 35.57 -39.15
CA ASP A 7 12.89 35.64 -39.35
C ASP A 7 13.51 36.85 -38.64
N CYS A 8 14.81 36.79 -38.37
CA CYS A 8 15.57 37.89 -37.79
C CYS A 8 15.51 39.13 -38.69
N SER A 9 15.30 40.30 -38.09
CA SER A 9 15.16 41.56 -38.81
C SER A 9 16.46 42.15 -39.37
N VAL A 10 17.61 41.55 -39.07
CA VAL A 10 18.90 42.00 -39.59
C VAL A 10 19.03 41.58 -41.05
N GLU A 11 19.23 42.53 -41.94
CA GLU A 11 19.30 42.30 -43.38
C GLU A 11 20.39 41.27 -43.73
N GLY A 12 20.02 40.24 -44.51
CA GLY A 12 20.90 39.12 -44.84
C GLY A 12 21.06 38.06 -43.74
N CYS A 13 20.41 38.22 -42.59
CA CYS A 13 20.37 37.20 -41.56
C CYS A 13 19.37 36.09 -41.93
N ARG A 14 19.83 34.84 -41.89
CA ARG A 14 18.99 33.66 -42.18
C ARG A 14 18.42 32.97 -40.95
N PHE A 15 18.70 33.50 -39.76
CA PHE A 15 18.26 32.90 -38.50
C PHE A 15 16.88 33.42 -38.11
N ARG A 16 16.10 32.61 -37.39
CA ARG A 16 14.81 33.05 -36.84
C ARG A 16 14.99 34.01 -35.68
N GLU A 17 14.05 34.92 -35.50
CA GLU A 17 14.06 35.77 -34.30
C GLU A 17 13.90 34.91 -33.04
N VAL A 18 14.48 35.38 -31.94
CA VAL A 18 14.04 34.91 -30.62
C VAL A 18 12.61 35.43 -30.40
N PRO A 19 11.65 34.62 -29.90
CA PRO A 19 10.25 35.03 -29.85
C PRO A 19 10.06 36.42 -29.25
N ARG A 20 9.48 37.33 -30.05
CA ARG A 20 9.14 38.71 -29.68
C ARG A 20 10.33 39.65 -29.48
N GLN A 21 11.51 39.34 -30.01
CA GLN A 21 12.70 40.19 -29.87
C GLN A 21 13.18 40.81 -31.18
N GLY A 22 12.63 40.40 -32.34
CA GLY A 22 13.04 40.95 -33.64
C GLY A 22 14.40 40.44 -34.12
N VAL A 23 15.27 39.98 -33.23
CA VAL A 23 16.64 39.57 -33.54
C VAL A 23 16.91 38.13 -33.09
N CYS A 24 17.81 37.46 -33.79
CA CYS A 24 18.30 36.15 -33.40
C CYS A 24 19.38 36.25 -32.30
N VAL A 25 19.80 35.10 -31.76
CA VAL A 25 20.81 35.03 -30.70
C VAL A 25 22.15 35.64 -31.13
N GLU A 26 22.58 35.44 -32.38
CA GLU A 26 23.82 36.00 -32.94
C GLU A 26 23.78 37.53 -33.07
N HIS A 27 22.58 38.11 -33.20
CA HIS A 27 22.37 39.56 -33.34
C HIS A 27 21.81 40.19 -32.06
N GLY A 28 22.14 39.62 -30.89
CA GLY A 28 21.85 40.23 -29.59
C GLY A 28 20.51 39.82 -28.96
N GLY A 29 19.93 38.70 -29.40
CA GLY A 29 18.84 38.02 -28.70
C GLY A 29 19.20 37.65 -27.24
N VAL A 30 18.16 37.40 -26.45
CA VAL A 30 18.12 37.52 -24.98
C VAL A 30 19.33 37.05 -24.16
N LYS A 31 19.69 37.89 -23.17
CA LYS A 31 19.69 37.44 -21.77
C LYS A 31 18.33 37.75 -21.15
N GLU A 32 17.55 36.72 -20.86
CA GLU A 32 16.31 36.85 -20.10
C GLU A 32 16.68 37.27 -18.67
N GLU A 33 16.23 38.47 -18.25
CA GLU A 33 16.16 38.75 -16.82
C GLU A 33 15.22 37.72 -16.18
N PRO A 34 15.59 37.14 -15.02
CA PRO A 34 14.74 36.16 -14.36
C PRO A 34 13.36 36.78 -14.14
N PRO A 35 12.28 36.00 -14.30
CA PRO A 35 10.94 36.52 -14.14
C PRO A 35 10.88 37.24 -12.80
N ARG A 36 10.53 38.53 -12.83
CA ARG A 36 10.15 39.30 -11.65
C ARG A 36 8.82 38.74 -11.15
N TYR A 37 8.84 37.52 -10.61
CA TYR A 37 7.97 37.25 -9.49
C TYR A 37 8.35 38.31 -8.46
N GLY A 38 7.47 39.29 -8.24
CA GLY A 38 7.52 40.09 -7.02
C GLY A 38 7.71 39.14 -5.84
N PRO A 39 8.36 39.57 -4.74
CA PRO A 39 8.68 38.68 -3.64
C PRO A 39 7.45 37.86 -3.31
N ALA A 40 7.55 36.53 -3.46
CA ALA A 40 6.43 35.62 -3.25
C ALA A 40 5.71 36.06 -1.97
N PRO A 41 4.36 36.16 -1.97
CA PRO A 41 3.62 36.74 -0.86
C PRO A 41 4.16 36.20 0.47
N LEU A 42 4.77 37.08 1.28
CA LEU A 42 5.41 36.67 2.54
C LEU A 42 4.40 36.10 3.54
N ASP A 43 3.10 36.23 3.26
CA ASP A 43 1.99 35.70 4.04
C ASP A 43 1.99 34.18 4.19
N HIS A 44 2.81 33.45 3.42
CA HIS A 44 2.97 32.00 3.57
C HIS A 44 4.25 31.63 4.33
N MET A 45 5.13 32.60 4.59
CA MET A 45 6.42 32.37 5.24
C MET A 45 6.31 32.58 6.74
N ARG A 46 6.27 31.49 7.50
CA ARG A 46 6.28 31.53 8.96
C ARG A 46 7.48 32.34 9.46
N LEU A 47 7.24 33.44 10.17
CA LEU A 47 8.28 34.28 10.79
C LEU A 47 8.58 33.84 12.23
N CYS A 48 9.73 34.24 12.76
CA CYS A 48 10.17 33.86 14.11
C CYS A 48 9.21 34.27 15.24
N GLY A 49 8.61 35.47 15.17
CA GLY A 49 7.62 35.95 16.14
C GLY A 49 8.14 36.24 17.56
N ALA A 50 9.40 35.97 17.88
CA ALA A 50 9.97 36.25 19.21
C ALA A 50 10.05 37.76 19.50
N ARG A 51 9.95 38.18 20.77
CA ARG A 51 10.00 39.60 21.14
C ARG A 51 11.43 40.14 21.10
N ARG A 52 11.63 41.25 20.39
CA ARG A 52 12.89 41.99 20.28
C ARG A 52 13.08 42.89 21.50
N ARG A 53 14.30 43.42 21.70
CA ARG A 53 14.63 44.35 22.80
C ARG A 53 13.88 45.68 22.71
N ASP A 54 13.49 46.11 21.51
CA ASP A 54 12.67 47.31 21.28
C ASP A 54 11.17 47.07 21.55
N GLY A 55 10.80 45.89 22.03
CA GLY A 55 9.43 45.51 22.34
C GLY A 55 8.62 44.99 21.15
N GLY A 56 9.12 45.10 19.91
CA GLY A 56 8.46 44.60 18.70
C GLY A 56 8.63 43.09 18.47
N LEU A 57 7.86 42.52 17.53
CA LEU A 57 7.99 41.11 17.12
C LEU A 57 9.12 40.91 16.10
N CYS A 58 9.82 39.79 16.19
CA CYS A 58 10.87 39.41 15.27
C CYS A 58 10.28 38.93 13.94
N ARG A 59 10.63 39.63 12.86
CA ARG A 59 10.23 39.30 11.49
C ARG A 59 11.30 38.54 10.70
N GLN A 60 12.35 38.05 11.37
CA GLN A 60 13.36 37.23 10.71
C GLN A 60 12.80 35.83 10.43
N PRO A 61 13.15 35.20 9.30
CA PRO A 61 12.76 33.83 9.03
C PRO A 61 13.40 32.88 10.05
N PRO A 62 12.67 31.87 10.53
CA PRO A 62 13.23 30.83 11.37
C PRO A 62 14.24 29.99 10.58
N ILE A 63 15.14 29.31 11.30
CA ILE A 63 15.97 28.30 10.63
C ILE A 63 15.07 27.14 10.16
N ARG A 64 15.47 26.43 9.10
CA ARG A 64 14.73 25.27 8.58
C ARG A 64 14.47 24.26 9.70
N GLY A 65 13.21 23.87 9.89
CA GLY A 65 12.78 22.92 10.92
C GLY A 65 12.60 23.50 12.33
N ALA A 66 12.82 24.80 12.54
CA ALA A 66 12.57 25.47 13.83
C ALA A 66 11.45 26.52 13.76
N ALA A 67 11.00 26.96 14.93
CA ALA A 67 10.05 28.07 15.05
C ALA A 67 10.75 29.44 15.21
N THR A 68 12.04 29.48 15.54
CA THR A 68 12.78 30.71 15.80
C THR A 68 13.98 30.90 14.87
N CYS A 69 14.38 32.17 14.70
CA CYS A 69 15.54 32.55 13.89
C CYS A 69 16.84 32.35 14.68
N ARG A 70 17.97 32.47 13.98
CA ARG A 70 19.32 32.34 14.57
C ARG A 70 19.56 33.27 15.77
N LEU A 71 18.98 34.48 15.73
CA LEU A 71 19.14 35.51 16.77
C LEU A 71 18.26 35.26 18.02
N HIS A 72 17.17 34.48 17.89
CA HIS A 72 16.25 34.17 18.97
C HIS A 72 16.29 32.67 19.31
N GLY A 73 17.50 32.13 19.46
CA GLY A 73 17.73 30.77 19.96
C GLY A 73 17.72 29.67 18.91
N GLY A 74 17.44 29.96 17.63
CA GLY A 74 17.50 28.98 16.54
C GLY A 74 18.89 28.33 16.39
N SER A 75 19.95 29.05 16.74
CA SER A 75 21.33 28.54 16.67
C SER A 75 21.74 27.65 17.84
N ALA A 76 20.92 27.55 18.90
CA ALA A 76 21.25 26.74 20.07
C ALA A 76 21.39 25.25 19.66
N PRO A 77 22.40 24.52 20.16
CA PRO A 77 22.68 23.14 19.72
C PRO A 77 21.46 22.21 19.80
N GLN A 78 20.69 22.28 20.89
CA GLN A 78 19.47 21.52 21.08
C GLN A 78 18.36 21.89 20.09
N VAL A 79 18.25 23.16 19.72
CA VAL A 79 17.27 23.64 18.73
C VAL A 79 17.67 23.19 17.33
N ARG A 80 18.96 23.30 16.96
CA ARG A 80 19.47 22.83 15.67
C ARG A 80 19.29 21.33 15.50
N ARG A 81 19.57 20.53 16.55
CA ARG A 81 19.37 19.08 16.53
C ARG A 81 17.90 18.73 16.29
N ARG A 82 16.99 19.29 17.10
CA ARG A 82 15.55 19.04 16.94
C ARG A 82 15.01 19.56 15.61
N ALA A 83 15.54 20.67 15.09
CA ALA A 83 15.16 21.21 13.80
C ALA A 83 15.59 20.29 12.66
N ALA A 84 16.80 19.74 12.71
CA ALA A 84 17.28 18.75 11.77
C ALA A 84 16.40 17.48 11.79
N GLU A 85 16.07 16.96 12.98
CA GLU A 85 15.13 15.83 13.12
C GLU A 85 13.79 16.10 12.43
N ARG A 86 13.17 17.27 12.68
CA ARG A 86 11.90 17.64 12.03
C ARG A 86 12.00 17.74 10.51
N VAL A 87 13.13 18.24 9.97
CA VAL A 87 13.33 18.29 8.52
C VAL A 87 13.40 16.87 7.94
N VAL A 88 14.11 15.97 8.60
CA VAL A 88 14.19 14.55 8.20
C VAL A 88 12.82 13.90 8.27
N GLU A 89 12.08 14.09 9.36
CA GLU A 89 10.72 13.56 9.56
C GLU A 89 9.75 14.10 8.50
N ALA A 90 9.75 15.42 8.25
CA ALA A 90 8.90 16.02 7.23
C ALA A 90 9.22 15.46 5.82
N ARG A 91 10.50 15.21 5.52
CA ARG A 91 10.90 14.57 4.28
C ARG A 91 10.44 13.12 4.22
N ALA A 92 10.55 12.36 5.31
CA ALA A 92 10.06 11.00 5.39
C ALA A 92 8.54 10.93 5.17
N VAL A 93 7.77 11.83 5.78
CA VAL A 93 6.31 11.93 5.58
C VAL A 93 5.98 12.31 4.13
N ALA A 94 6.72 13.25 3.54
CA ALA A 94 6.50 13.63 2.14
C ALA A 94 6.76 12.46 1.19
N LEU A 95 7.83 11.70 1.41
CA LEU A 95 8.15 10.51 0.63
C LEU A 95 7.10 9.41 0.84
N ALA A 96 6.66 9.19 2.09
CA ALA A 96 5.62 8.21 2.41
C ALA A 96 4.28 8.56 1.73
N ARG A 97 3.93 9.84 1.61
CA ARG A 97 2.75 10.27 0.84
C ARG A 97 2.91 10.05 -0.66
N GLN A 98 4.12 10.30 -1.18
CA GLN A 98 4.40 10.20 -2.61
C GLN A 98 4.48 8.75 -3.09
N TYR A 99 5.12 7.88 -2.31
CA TYR A 99 5.47 6.52 -2.72
C TYR A 99 4.72 5.44 -1.93
N GLY A 100 3.88 5.83 -0.97
CA GLY A 100 3.25 4.93 -0.03
C GLY A 100 4.18 4.52 1.12
N VAL A 101 3.59 3.82 2.08
CA VAL A 101 4.33 3.14 3.15
C VAL A 101 4.32 1.63 2.90
N PRO A 102 5.38 0.90 3.29
CA PRO A 102 5.34 -0.56 3.26
C PRO A 102 4.12 -1.07 4.04
N ARG A 103 3.37 -1.98 3.42
CA ARG A 103 2.26 -2.68 4.06
C ARG A 103 2.74 -4.06 4.48
N ASP A 104 2.28 -4.51 5.65
CA ASP A 104 2.46 -5.89 6.10
C ASP A 104 1.43 -6.79 5.41
N VAL A 105 1.72 -7.17 4.17
CA VAL A 105 0.91 -8.09 3.37
C VAL A 105 1.81 -9.14 2.74
N SER A 106 1.32 -10.37 2.68
CA SER A 106 2.04 -11.43 1.97
C SER A 106 2.08 -11.15 0.46
N PRO A 107 3.07 -11.67 -0.28
CA PRO A 107 3.11 -11.54 -1.74
C PRO A 107 1.86 -12.07 -2.44
N ILE A 108 1.30 -13.19 -1.95
CA ILE A 108 0.07 -13.78 -2.48
C ILE A 108 -1.11 -12.82 -2.24
N GLN A 109 -1.24 -12.27 -1.03
CA GLN A 109 -2.30 -11.30 -0.73
C GLN A 109 -2.20 -10.05 -1.60
N ALA A 110 -1.00 -9.47 -1.75
CA ALA A 110 -0.80 -8.28 -2.56
C ALA A 110 -1.17 -8.52 -4.04
N LEU A 111 -0.78 -9.67 -4.60
CA LEU A 111 -1.15 -10.05 -5.96
C LEU A 111 -2.64 -10.34 -6.12
N THR A 112 -3.28 -10.98 -5.14
CA THR A 112 -4.73 -11.21 -5.14
C THR A 112 -5.51 -9.89 -5.10
N GLU A 113 -5.07 -8.92 -4.28
CA GLU A 113 -5.66 -7.58 -4.23
C GLU A 113 -5.52 -6.85 -5.59
N GLU A 114 -4.36 -6.95 -6.23
CA GLU A 114 -4.13 -6.37 -7.56
C GLU A 114 -5.00 -7.04 -8.62
N LEU A 115 -5.03 -8.38 -8.67
CA LEU A 115 -5.86 -9.13 -9.60
C LEU A 115 -7.34 -8.74 -9.50
N ALA A 116 -7.87 -8.66 -8.27
CA ALA A 116 -9.26 -8.27 -8.03
C ALA A 116 -9.53 -6.82 -8.48
N ARG A 117 -8.59 -5.90 -8.24
CA ARG A 117 -8.72 -4.51 -8.69
C ARG A 117 -8.72 -4.42 -10.22
N THR A 118 -7.80 -5.10 -10.89
CA THR A 118 -7.75 -5.14 -12.35
C THR A 118 -9.01 -5.78 -12.93
N GLN A 119 -9.52 -6.86 -12.33
CA GLN A 119 -10.79 -7.46 -12.73
C GLN A 119 -11.94 -6.46 -12.65
N GLY A 120 -12.06 -5.72 -11.54
CA GLY A 120 -13.08 -4.67 -11.40
C GLY A 120 -12.96 -3.56 -12.44
N HIS A 121 -11.73 -3.14 -12.80
CA HIS A 121 -11.52 -2.19 -13.90
C HIS A 121 -11.98 -2.75 -15.24
N VAL A 122 -11.67 -4.02 -15.53
CA VAL A 122 -12.10 -4.71 -16.76
C VAL A 122 -13.63 -4.77 -16.83
N ASP A 123 -14.29 -5.13 -15.74
CA ASP A 123 -15.75 -5.21 -15.66
C ASP A 123 -16.40 -3.83 -15.87
N TRP A 124 -15.87 -2.79 -15.22
CA TRP A 124 -16.35 -1.42 -15.40
C TRP A 124 -16.15 -0.92 -16.84
N LEU A 125 -14.97 -1.17 -17.44
CA LEU A 125 -14.69 -0.78 -18.82
C LEU A 125 -15.60 -1.50 -19.81
N ALA A 126 -15.88 -2.78 -19.58
CA ALA A 126 -16.84 -3.53 -20.38
C ALA A 126 -18.23 -2.86 -20.35
N ALA A 127 -18.71 -2.48 -19.17
CA ALA A 127 -19.98 -1.75 -19.03
C ALA A 127 -19.96 -0.38 -19.70
N GLN A 128 -18.82 0.34 -19.69
CA GLN A 128 -18.72 1.63 -20.40
C GLN A 128 -18.77 1.48 -21.93
N LEU A 129 -18.17 0.41 -22.47
CA LEU A 129 -18.17 0.13 -23.92
C LEU A 129 -19.59 -0.11 -24.45
N ASP A 130 -20.47 -0.72 -23.66
CA ASP A 130 -21.88 -0.91 -24.03
C ASP A 130 -22.63 0.43 -24.19
N HIS A 131 -22.19 1.46 -23.46
CA HIS A 131 -22.83 2.78 -23.45
C HIS A 131 -22.14 3.80 -24.36
N ARG A 132 -20.86 3.62 -24.68
CA ARG A 132 -20.03 4.59 -25.40
C ARG A 132 -19.36 3.92 -26.59
N ASN A 133 -19.81 4.25 -27.80
CA ASN A 133 -19.16 3.81 -29.04
C ASN A 133 -17.92 4.67 -29.36
N ASP A 134 -16.96 4.74 -28.43
CA ASP A 134 -15.70 5.46 -28.59
C ASP A 134 -14.53 4.46 -28.67
N PRO A 135 -13.86 4.34 -29.83
CA PRO A 135 -12.75 3.41 -30.05
C PRO A 135 -11.57 3.57 -29.09
N GLN A 136 -11.38 4.73 -28.48
CA GLN A 136 -10.29 4.94 -27.52
C GLN A 136 -10.46 4.05 -26.28
N TRP A 137 -11.71 3.83 -25.85
CA TRP A 137 -12.01 2.96 -24.69
C TRP A 137 -11.74 1.49 -24.99
N LEU A 138 -11.89 1.05 -26.25
CA LEU A 138 -11.60 -0.33 -26.63
C LEU A 138 -10.11 -0.64 -26.44
N GLY A 139 -9.23 0.31 -26.77
CA GLY A 139 -7.79 0.18 -26.54
C GLY A 139 -7.45 0.06 -25.05
N VAL A 140 -8.05 0.89 -24.20
CA VAL A 140 -7.86 0.83 -22.73
C VAL A 140 -8.37 -0.50 -22.17
N TYR A 141 -9.56 -0.94 -22.58
CA TYR A 141 -10.13 -2.22 -22.19
C TYR A 141 -9.25 -3.41 -22.58
N GLN A 142 -8.73 -3.44 -23.80
CA GLN A 142 -7.82 -4.49 -24.25
C GLN A 142 -6.50 -4.47 -23.45
N ALA A 143 -5.98 -3.29 -23.11
CA ALA A 143 -4.78 -3.16 -22.28
C ALA A 143 -5.00 -3.70 -20.87
N GLU A 144 -6.12 -3.36 -20.21
CA GLU A 144 -6.45 -3.86 -18.87
C GLU A 144 -6.68 -5.38 -18.87
N ARG A 145 -7.33 -5.93 -19.90
CA ARG A 145 -7.47 -7.40 -20.04
C ARG A 145 -6.12 -8.10 -20.19
N ALA A 146 -5.21 -7.51 -20.97
CA ALA A 146 -3.86 -8.04 -21.10
C ALA A 146 -3.07 -7.95 -19.79
N HIS A 147 -3.28 -6.90 -19.00
CA HIS A 147 -2.69 -6.76 -17.67
C HIS A 147 -3.22 -7.82 -16.70
N LEU A 148 -4.55 -8.01 -16.64
CA LEU A 148 -5.18 -9.05 -15.84
C LEU A 148 -4.64 -10.45 -16.18
N ALA A 149 -4.52 -10.77 -17.47
CA ALA A 149 -3.98 -12.05 -17.91
C ALA A 149 -2.52 -12.27 -17.45
N LYS A 150 -1.69 -11.22 -17.48
CA LYS A 150 -0.30 -11.29 -16.98
C LYS A 150 -0.25 -11.52 -15.46
N LEU A 151 -1.11 -10.85 -14.69
CA LEU A 151 -1.21 -11.06 -13.24
C LEU A 151 -1.64 -12.49 -12.91
N ALA A 152 -2.67 -13.00 -13.58
CA ALA A 152 -3.13 -14.38 -13.40
C ALA A 152 -2.03 -15.40 -13.73
N GLN A 153 -1.28 -15.19 -14.82
CA GLN A 153 -0.14 -16.04 -15.19
C GLN A 153 0.97 -16.00 -14.14
N ALA A 154 1.26 -14.83 -13.57
CA ALA A 154 2.27 -14.70 -12.51
C ALA A 154 1.84 -15.35 -11.18
N MET A 155 0.54 -15.34 -10.88
CA MET A 155 -0.02 -15.93 -9.65
C MET A 155 -0.08 -17.45 -9.70
N ALA A 156 -0.36 -18.05 -10.85
CA ALA A 156 -0.54 -19.50 -11.01
C ALA A 156 0.56 -20.36 -10.33
N PRO A 157 1.86 -20.16 -10.60
CA PRO A 157 2.90 -20.98 -9.97
C PRO A 157 3.06 -20.72 -8.47
N LEU A 158 2.70 -19.53 -7.99
CA LEU A 158 2.74 -19.21 -6.56
C LEU A 158 1.63 -19.92 -5.80
N MET A 159 0.44 -20.00 -6.40
CA MET A 159 -0.70 -20.73 -5.82
C MET A 159 -0.42 -22.23 -5.77
N GLU A 160 0.08 -22.81 -6.87
CA GLU A 160 0.46 -24.21 -6.92
C GLU A 160 1.50 -24.55 -5.84
N LYS A 161 2.54 -23.72 -5.72
CA LYS A 161 3.56 -23.90 -4.68
C LYS A 161 2.99 -23.78 -3.26
N ALA A 162 2.07 -22.84 -3.03
CA ALA A 162 1.42 -22.68 -1.73
C ALA A 162 0.57 -23.90 -1.37
N GLU A 163 -0.16 -24.47 -2.32
CA GLU A 163 -0.92 -25.70 -2.14
C GLU A 163 -0.02 -26.90 -1.85
N GLN A 164 1.07 -27.07 -2.62
CA GLN A 164 2.08 -28.10 -2.36
C GLN A 164 2.68 -27.96 -0.96
N GLN A 165 3.04 -26.74 -0.54
CA GLN A 165 3.58 -26.50 0.81
C GLN A 165 2.56 -26.82 1.90
N ARG A 166 1.28 -26.50 1.69
CA ARG A 166 0.21 -26.88 2.62
C ARG A 166 0.06 -28.39 2.71
N ALA A 167 0.09 -29.11 1.60
CA ALA A 167 0.02 -30.57 1.60
C ALA A 167 1.18 -31.18 2.40
N VAL A 168 2.42 -30.74 2.15
CA VAL A 168 3.61 -31.21 2.89
C VAL A 168 3.52 -30.90 4.39
N LEU A 169 3.01 -29.72 4.77
CA LEU A 169 2.82 -29.38 6.18
C LEU A 169 1.74 -30.25 6.82
N SER A 170 0.62 -30.48 6.12
CA SER A 170 -0.45 -31.36 6.60
C SER A 170 0.05 -32.78 6.83
N GLU A 171 0.82 -33.34 5.89
CA GLU A 171 1.44 -34.66 6.05
C GLU A 171 2.34 -34.71 7.30
N ARG A 172 3.24 -33.74 7.47
CA ARG A 172 4.11 -33.68 8.66
C ARG A 172 3.34 -33.55 9.95
N ILE A 173 2.24 -32.81 9.96
CA ILE A 173 1.37 -32.67 11.14
C ILE A 173 0.71 -34.01 11.46
N ILE A 174 0.25 -34.75 10.45
CA ILE A 174 -0.33 -36.09 10.64
C ILE A 174 0.71 -37.03 11.25
N ASP A 175 1.93 -37.08 10.69
CA ASP A 175 3.01 -37.93 11.22
C ASP A 175 3.35 -37.58 12.69
N GLN A 176 3.42 -36.27 13.01
CA GLN A 176 3.69 -35.80 14.36
C GLN A 176 2.56 -36.15 15.33
N LEU A 177 1.30 -36.03 14.90
CA LEU A 177 0.14 -36.41 15.69
C LEU A 177 0.09 -37.93 15.91
N GLU A 178 0.39 -38.73 14.90
CA GLU A 178 0.46 -40.19 15.02
C GLU A 178 1.53 -40.61 16.04
N LEU A 179 2.74 -40.03 15.93
CA LEU A 179 3.84 -40.31 16.85
C LEU A 179 3.50 -39.90 18.29
N ALA A 180 2.92 -38.71 18.48
CA ALA A 180 2.52 -38.21 19.79
C ALA A 180 1.42 -39.08 20.42
N LEU A 181 0.36 -39.40 19.66
CA LEU A 181 -0.73 -40.24 20.15
C LEU A 181 -0.26 -41.65 20.49
N THR A 182 0.60 -42.23 19.66
CA THR A 182 1.19 -43.56 19.90
C THR A 182 2.04 -43.58 21.17
N GLY A 183 2.87 -42.55 21.37
CA GLY A 183 3.67 -42.40 22.60
C GLY A 183 2.80 -42.27 23.85
N ILE A 184 1.81 -41.37 23.82
CA ILE A 184 0.89 -41.14 24.95
C ILE A 184 0.12 -42.41 25.30
N LEU A 185 -0.46 -43.09 24.31
CA LEU A 185 -1.22 -44.32 24.55
C LEU A 185 -0.32 -45.42 25.11
N GLY A 186 0.91 -45.56 24.59
CA GLY A 186 1.89 -46.51 25.09
C GLY A 186 2.27 -46.25 26.56
N GLU A 187 2.52 -44.99 26.93
CA GLU A 187 2.81 -44.61 28.32
C GLU A 187 1.62 -44.86 29.27
N LEU A 188 0.39 -44.72 28.78
CA LEU A 188 -0.84 -45.05 29.50
C LEU A 188 -1.14 -46.56 29.56
N GLY A 189 -0.32 -47.41 28.92
CA GLY A 189 -0.50 -48.86 28.90
C GLY A 189 -1.59 -49.34 27.93
N HIS A 190 -1.96 -48.52 26.94
CA HIS A 190 -2.89 -48.89 25.90
C HIS A 190 -2.14 -49.33 24.63
N ASP A 191 -2.60 -50.39 23.98
CA ASP A 191 -2.11 -50.82 22.67
C ASP A 191 -2.78 -49.98 21.55
N PRO A 192 -2.02 -49.13 20.83
CA PRO A 192 -2.55 -48.32 19.74
C PRO A 192 -3.11 -49.15 18.58
N SER A 193 -2.67 -50.42 18.47
CA SER A 193 -3.14 -51.37 17.47
C SER A 193 -4.43 -52.11 17.87
N SER A 194 -4.98 -51.82 19.05
CA SER A 194 -6.26 -52.37 19.50
C SER A 194 -7.46 -51.71 18.79
N ASP A 195 -8.43 -52.52 18.37
CA ASP A 195 -9.69 -52.03 17.78
C ASP A 195 -10.45 -51.10 18.72
N ALA A 196 -10.42 -51.37 20.03
CA ALA A 196 -11.10 -50.55 21.03
C ALA A 196 -10.49 -49.15 21.12
N VAL A 197 -9.15 -49.06 21.11
CA VAL A 197 -8.41 -47.79 21.15
C VAL A 197 -8.63 -47.00 19.87
N ARG A 198 -8.53 -47.64 18.70
CA ARG A 198 -8.84 -47.02 17.40
C ARG A 198 -10.28 -46.49 17.35
N ALA A 199 -11.25 -47.23 17.86
CA ALA A 199 -12.65 -46.81 17.88
C ALA A 199 -12.89 -45.58 18.75
N VAL A 200 -12.18 -45.46 19.88
CA VAL A 200 -12.22 -44.28 20.75
C VAL A 200 -11.57 -43.07 20.08
N VAL A 201 -10.36 -43.23 19.53
CA VAL A 201 -9.64 -42.15 18.84
C VAL A 201 -10.43 -41.65 17.64
N ALA A 202 -10.94 -42.55 16.79
CA ALA A 202 -11.76 -42.19 15.63
C ALA A 202 -13.04 -41.44 16.03
N ARG A 203 -13.66 -41.80 17.16
CA ARG A 203 -14.82 -41.09 17.71
C ARG A 203 -14.46 -39.65 18.04
N HIS A 204 -13.39 -39.43 18.79
CA HIS A 204 -12.95 -38.09 19.18
C HIS A 204 -12.50 -37.26 17.97
N LEU A 205 -11.77 -37.85 17.01
CA LEU A 205 -11.39 -37.15 15.78
C LEU A 205 -12.62 -36.72 14.97
N ARG A 206 -13.65 -37.55 14.87
CA ARG A 206 -14.91 -37.17 14.20
C ARG A 206 -15.61 -36.01 14.92
N THR A 207 -15.66 -36.03 16.26
CA THR A 207 -16.23 -34.94 17.05
C THR A 207 -15.50 -33.62 16.83
N VAL A 208 -14.18 -33.66 16.65
CA VAL A 208 -13.38 -32.45 16.38
C VAL A 208 -13.57 -31.96 14.94
N LEU A 209 -13.62 -32.88 13.97
CA LEU A 209 -13.74 -32.53 12.54
C LEU A 209 -15.15 -32.10 12.13
N ASP A 210 -16.17 -32.62 12.82
CA ASP A 210 -17.56 -32.24 12.64
C ASP A 210 -18.21 -32.06 14.01
N PRO A 211 -18.08 -30.86 14.62
CA PRO A 211 -18.68 -30.57 15.93
C PRO A 211 -20.21 -30.60 15.90
N THR A 212 -20.82 -30.58 14.71
CA THR A 212 -22.26 -30.72 14.50
C THR A 212 -22.72 -32.16 14.32
N ALA A 213 -21.81 -33.12 14.14
CA ALA A 213 -22.15 -34.54 14.04
C ALA A 213 -22.58 -35.09 15.40
N THR A 214 -23.89 -35.25 15.60
CA THR A 214 -24.44 -36.04 16.71
C THR A 214 -24.00 -37.50 16.59
N LEU A 215 -23.17 -37.94 17.53
CA LEU A 215 -22.85 -39.36 17.72
C LEU A 215 -24.09 -40.10 18.27
N PRO A 216 -24.40 -41.32 17.79
CA PRO A 216 -25.38 -42.17 18.45
C PRO A 216 -24.87 -42.50 19.86
N ASP A 217 -25.67 -42.18 20.88
CA ASP A 217 -25.35 -42.57 22.25
C ASP A 217 -25.36 -44.11 22.35
N PRO A 218 -24.23 -44.75 22.71
CA PRO A 218 -24.21 -46.19 22.95
C PRO A 218 -25.06 -46.63 24.16
N ARG A 219 -25.66 -45.69 24.92
CA ARG A 219 -26.50 -45.96 26.10
C ARG A 219 -27.92 -45.37 26.03
N GLY A 220 -28.41 -44.94 24.86
CA GLY A 220 -29.82 -44.60 24.65
C GLY A 220 -30.37 -43.42 25.48
N GLY A 221 -29.51 -42.56 26.01
CA GLY A 221 -29.87 -41.27 26.62
C GLY A 221 -29.87 -40.14 25.60
N GLU A 222 -30.71 -39.12 25.86
CA GLU A 222 -30.80 -37.92 25.02
C GLU A 222 -29.43 -37.22 24.88
N PRO A 223 -29.09 -36.73 23.67
CA PRO A 223 -27.86 -35.98 23.45
C PRO A 223 -27.90 -34.66 24.23
N VAL A 224 -26.92 -34.44 25.10
CA VAL A 224 -26.73 -33.17 25.79
C VAL A 224 -26.02 -32.20 24.83
N PRO A 225 -26.62 -31.04 24.49
CA PRO A 225 -25.94 -30.02 23.71
C PRO A 225 -24.77 -29.47 24.52
N LEU A 226 -23.57 -29.50 23.95
CA LEU A 226 -22.45 -28.70 24.46
C LEU A 226 -22.60 -27.29 23.89
N ASP A 227 -23.44 -26.49 24.53
CA ASP A 227 -23.52 -25.05 24.28
C ASP A 227 -22.22 -24.38 24.77
N GLY A 228 -21.20 -24.42 23.92
CA GLY A 228 -20.12 -23.45 23.95
C GLY A 228 -20.50 -22.32 23.01
N GLU A 229 -21.12 -21.26 23.54
CA GLU A 229 -21.29 -20.00 22.83
C GLU A 229 -19.90 -19.48 22.40
N VAL A 230 -19.57 -19.68 21.11
CA VAL A 230 -18.48 -18.95 20.47
C VAL A 230 -19.04 -17.56 20.19
N HIS A 231 -18.72 -16.60 21.05
CA HIS A 231 -18.91 -15.19 20.73
C HIS A 231 -18.09 -14.85 19.48
N ASP A 232 -18.81 -14.61 18.39
CA ASP A 232 -18.28 -14.06 17.15
C ASP A 232 -17.94 -12.58 17.35
N ASP A 233 -16.71 -12.29 17.79
CA ASP A 233 -16.17 -10.93 17.86
C ASP A 233 -15.54 -10.50 16.51
N GLN A 234 -16.21 -10.83 15.39
CA GLN A 234 -15.85 -10.27 14.09
C GLN A 234 -16.59 -8.95 13.86
N ARG A 235 -16.04 -7.87 14.42
CA ARG A 235 -16.20 -6.54 13.82
C ARG A 235 -15.60 -6.58 12.41
N ARG A 236 -16.44 -6.79 11.41
CA ARG A 236 -16.09 -6.51 10.02
C ARG A 236 -15.67 -5.03 9.92
N PRO A 237 -14.46 -4.71 9.42
CA PRO A 237 -14.12 -3.32 9.16
C PRO A 237 -15.03 -2.77 8.05
N GLU A 238 -15.57 -1.56 8.28
CA GLU A 238 -16.41 -0.87 7.32
C GLU A 238 -15.66 -0.63 5.99
N PRO A 239 -16.37 -0.65 4.84
CA PRO A 239 -15.77 -0.38 3.55
C PRO A 239 -15.25 1.07 3.51
N VAL A 240 -13.96 1.21 3.18
CA VAL A 240 -13.34 2.51 2.91
C VAL A 240 -13.93 3.06 1.61
N ALA A 241 -14.65 4.17 1.68
CA ALA A 241 -15.10 4.90 0.50
C ALA A 241 -13.89 5.47 -0.24
N PHE A 242 -13.76 5.11 -1.52
CA PHE A 242 -12.88 5.77 -2.48
C PHE A 242 -13.63 6.87 -3.24
#